data_AF-A0A2V8EPS0-F1
#
_entry.id   AF-A0A2V8EPS0-F1
#
_cell.length_a   1.000
_cell.length_b   1.000
_cell.length_c   1.000
_cell.angle_alpha   90.00
_cell.angle_beta   90.00
_cell.angle_gamma   90.00
#
_symmetry.space_group_name_H-M   'P 1'
#
loop_
_entity.id
_entity.type
_entity.pdbx_description
1 polymer ?
#
loop_
_entity_poly.entity_id
_entity_poly.type
_entity_poly.pdbx_seq_one_letter_code
_entity_poly.pdbx_strand_id
1 'polypeptide(L)' 'MRNRLGRACIVTVGLMVAAISAGGQSRTYRAPRTADGKPDFNGIWQALNEAHWDLEAHAAAPSPVLELGAAHAAAGGL' A
#
# COMPACT_ATOMS: atom_id res chain seq x y z
N MET A 1 53.00 2.00 1.40
CA MET A 1 51.87 2.18 0.45
C MET A 1 50.68 1.27 0.75
N ARG A 2 50.90 -0.02 1.03
CA ARG A 2 49.86 -1.03 1.35
C ARG A 2 48.80 -0.61 2.39
N ASN A 3 49.21 0.08 3.46
CA ASN A 3 48.29 0.49 4.54
C ASN A 3 47.46 1.75 4.19
N ARG A 4 47.85 2.51 3.15
CA ARG A 4 47.11 3.71 2.72
C ARG A 4 45.89 3.33 1.88
N LEU A 5 46.01 2.26 1.09
CA LEU A 5 44.91 1.73 0.27
C LEU A 5 43.80 1.11 1.15
N GLY A 6 44.16 0.34 2.18
CA GLY A 6 43.18 -0.23 3.10
C GLY A 6 42.39 0.84 3.88
N ARG A 7 43.05 1.92 4.31
CA ARG A 7 42.39 3.04 5.00
C ARG A 7 41.45 3.81 4.07
N ALA A 8 41.82 4.00 2.81
CA ALA A 8 40.96 4.63 1.81
C ALA A 8 39.68 3.81 1.58
N CYS A 9 39.78 2.48 1.41
CA CYS A 9 38.62 1.61 1.26
C CYS A 9 37.67 1.68 2.46
N ILE A 10 38.19 1.68 3.69
CA ILE A 10 37.36 1.76 4.91
C ILE A 10 36.57 3.07 4.96
N VAL A 11 37.19 4.19 4.60
CA VAL A 11 36.51 5.50 4.56
C VAL A 11 35.43 5.52 3.49
N THR A 12 35.72 5.02 2.28
CA THR A 12 34.74 5.01 1.18
C THR A 12 33.55 4.11 1.50
N VAL A 13 33.78 2.93 2.10
CA VAL A 13 32.71 2.03 2.55
C VAL A 13 31.88 2.67 3.66
N GLY A 14 32.52 3.32 4.64
CA GLY A 14 31.80 4.04 5.70
C GLY A 14 30.91 5.16 5.16
N LEU A 15 31.40 5.90 4.16
CA LEU A 15 30.64 6.97 3.50
C LEU A 15 29.42 6.42 2.73
N MET A 16 29.58 5.30 2.03
CA MET A 16 28.49 4.62 1.30
C MET A 16 27.39 4.14 2.26
N VAL A 17 27.75 3.54 3.40
CA VAL A 17 26.79 3.06 4.41
C VAL A 17 25.99 4.21 5.02
N ALA A 18 26.64 5.34 5.31
CA ALA A 18 25.97 6.53 5.82
C ALA A 18 24.99 7.13 4.80
N ALA A 19 25.35 7.17 3.52
CA ALA A 19 24.50 7.70 2.46
C ALA A 19 23.23 6.87 2.23
N ILE A 20 23.33 5.53 2.30
CA ILE A 20 22.17 4.63 2.18
C ILE A 20 21.18 4.85 3.35
N SER A 21 21.72 5.01 4.56
CA SER A 21 20.91 5.26 5.76
C SER A 21 20.15 6.59 5.69
N ALA A 22 20.78 7.63 5.13
CA ALA A 22 20.17 8.94 4.90
C ALA A 22 19.02 8.91 3.88
N GLY A 23 19.17 8.13 2.80
CA GLY A 23 18.16 8.03 1.74
C GLY A 23 16.91 7.22 2.14
N GLY A 24 17.01 6.35 3.14
CA GLY A 24 15.89 5.55 3.65
C GLY A 24 14.98 6.27 4.66
N GLN A 25 15.33 7.49 5.07
CA GLN A 25 14.54 8.28 6.01
C GLN A 25 13.31 8.84 5.30
N SER A 26 12.25 8.03 5.18
CA SER A 26 10.95 8.52 4.77
C SER A 26 10.49 9.63 5.71
N ARG A 27 9.92 10.71 5.17
CA ARG A 27 9.33 11.76 6.00
C ARG A 27 8.25 11.14 6.86
N THR A 28 8.32 11.34 8.18
CA THR A 28 7.25 10.92 9.08
C THR A 28 5.93 11.47 8.58
N TYR A 29 5.00 10.58 8.24
CA TYR A 29 3.68 10.98 7.77
C TYR A 29 2.99 11.81 8.86
N ARG A 30 2.51 12.99 8.46
CA ARG A 30 1.68 13.85 9.31
C ARG A 30 0.29 13.89 8.73
N ALA A 31 -0.66 13.24 9.41
CA ALA A 31 -2.05 13.24 9.01
C ALA A 31 -2.60 14.68 8.94
N PRO A 32 -3.38 15.03 7.89
CA PRO A 32 -4.08 16.30 7.79
C PRO A 32 -5.01 16.52 8.99
N ARG A 33 -5.22 17.80 9.32
CA ARG A 33 -6.07 18.25 10.43
C ARG A 33 -6.96 19.37 9.96
N THR A 34 -8.18 19.38 10.48
CA THR A 34 -9.14 20.47 10.27
C THR A 34 -8.72 21.74 11.02
N ALA A 35 -9.37 22.87 10.74
CA ALA A 35 -9.08 24.16 11.38
C ALA A 35 -9.26 24.13 12.91
N ASP A 36 -10.15 23.29 13.40
CA ASP A 36 -10.42 23.01 14.81
C ASP A 36 -9.57 21.86 15.38
N GLY A 37 -8.57 21.38 14.63
CA GLY A 37 -7.51 20.47 15.10
C GLY A 37 -7.87 18.98 15.11
N LYS A 38 -9.06 18.61 14.66
CA LYS A 38 -9.50 17.21 14.57
C LYS A 38 -8.82 16.50 13.38
N PRO A 39 -8.71 15.16 13.40
CA PRO A 39 -8.31 14.41 12.21
C PRO A 39 -9.18 14.78 11.02
N ASP A 40 -8.55 15.08 9.89
CA ASP A 40 -9.27 15.35 8.65
C ASP A 40 -9.36 14.04 7.83
N PHE A 41 -10.60 13.59 7.59
CA PHE A 41 -10.93 12.38 6.85
C PHE A 41 -11.44 12.65 5.43
N ASN A 42 -11.36 13.90 4.94
CA ASN A 42 -11.73 14.21 3.57
C ASN A 42 -10.78 13.53 2.56
N GLY A 43 -11.32 13.02 1.46
CA GLY A 43 -10.55 12.39 0.39
C GLY A 43 -11.31 11.26 -0.32
N ILE A 44 -10.63 10.60 -1.26
CA ILE A 44 -11.10 9.36 -1.88
C ILE A 44 -10.50 8.20 -1.10
N TRP A 45 -11.35 7.34 -0.56
CA TRP A 45 -10.96 6.14 0.18
C TRP A 45 -11.20 4.91 -0.68
N GLN A 46 -10.20 4.03 -0.75
CA GLN A 46 -10.31 2.76 -1.45
C GLN A 46 -10.34 1.62 -0.43
N ALA A 47 -11.38 0.78 -0.49
CA ALA A 47 -11.41 -0.49 0.22
C ALA A 47 -10.57 -1.52 -0.56
N LEU A 48 -9.64 -2.18 0.12
CA LEU A 48 -8.79 -3.23 -0.46
C LEU A 48 -9.21 -4.59 0.09
N ASN A 49 -10.48 -4.96 -0.11
CA ASN A 49 -11.06 -6.24 0.28
C ASN A 49 -12.13 -6.70 -0.74
N GLU A 50 -12.61 -7.92 -0.58
CA GLU A 50 -13.64 -8.49 -1.47
C GLU A 50 -15.00 -7.76 -1.36
N ALA A 51 -15.27 -7.14 -0.21
CA ALA A 51 -16.47 -6.32 0.01
C ALA A 51 -16.47 -5.01 -0.81
N HIS A 52 -15.41 -4.73 -1.58
CA HIS A 52 -15.38 -3.58 -2.49
C HIS A 52 -16.26 -3.76 -3.74
N TRP A 53 -16.46 -5.00 -4.20
CA TRP A 53 -17.09 -5.25 -5.51
C TRP A 53 -18.60 -5.51 -5.43
N ASP A 54 -19.11 -5.89 -4.26
CA ASP A 54 -20.53 -6.18 -3.99
C ASP A 54 -21.04 -5.22 -2.90
N LEU A 55 -21.24 -3.96 -3.30
CA LEU A 55 -21.63 -2.87 -2.40
C LEU A 55 -23.11 -2.50 -2.49
N GLU A 56 -23.75 -2.84 -3.61
CA GLU A 56 -25.16 -2.50 -3.86
C GLU A 56 -26.04 -3.71 -3.58
N ALA A 57 -27.20 -3.47 -2.97
CA ALA A 57 -28.20 -4.51 -2.77
C ALA A 57 -28.57 -5.17 -4.09
N HIS A 58 -28.35 -6.48 -4.19
CA HIS A 58 -28.71 -7.23 -5.37
C HIS A 58 -29.22 -8.63 -5.04
N ALA A 59 -30.20 -9.07 -5.83
CA ALA A 59 -30.71 -10.43 -5.74
C ALA A 59 -29.64 -11.43 -6.21
N ALA A 60 -29.73 -12.66 -5.71
CA ALA A 60 -28.98 -13.76 -6.27
C ALA A 60 -29.38 -13.99 -7.73
N ALA A 61 -28.40 -14.29 -8.59
CA ALA A 61 -28.62 -14.52 -10.02
C ALA A 61 -27.93 -15.81 -10.49
N PRO A 62 -28.53 -16.56 -11.43
CA PRO A 62 -27.93 -17.77 -11.97
C PRO A 62 -26.71 -17.45 -12.84
N SER A 63 -25.92 -18.46 -13.17
CA SER A 63 -24.85 -18.33 -14.15
C SER A 63 -25.42 -17.86 -15.51
N PRO A 64 -24.71 -16.98 -16.25
CA PRO A 64 -25.13 -16.54 -17.57
C PRO A 64 -25.14 -17.69 -18.60
N VAL A 65 -24.47 -18.82 -18.32
CA VAL A 65 -24.42 -19.99 -19.20
C VAL A 65 -24.82 -21.24 -18.42
N LEU A 66 -25.90 -21.89 -18.85
CA LEU A 66 -26.46 -23.06 -18.15
C LEU A 66 -25.46 -24.20 -17.96
N GLU A 67 -24.61 -24.47 -18.96
CA GLU A 67 -23.61 -25.54 -18.91
C GLU A 67 -22.53 -25.34 -17.83
N LEU A 68 -22.30 -24.09 -17.40
CA LEU A 68 -21.34 -23.77 -16.35
C LEU A 68 -21.88 -24.03 -14.93
N GLY A 69 -23.16 -24.39 -14.80
CA GLY A 69 -23.78 -24.66 -13.51
C GLY A 69 -23.74 -23.44 -12.58
N ALA A 70 -23.19 -23.59 -11.38
CA ALA A 70 -23.07 -22.50 -10.41
C ALA A 70 -21.86 -21.59 -10.63
N ALA A 71 -20.96 -21.91 -11.57
CA ALA A 71 -19.82 -21.06 -11.87
C ALA A 71 -20.33 -19.72 -12.43
N HIS A 72 -19.86 -18.62 -11.84
CA HIS A 72 -20.30 -17.24 -12.11
C HIS A 72 -21.73 -16.89 -11.67
N ALA A 73 -22.39 -17.72 -10.85
CA ALA A 73 -23.62 -17.32 -10.19
C ALA A 73 -23.33 -16.19 -9.19
N ALA A 74 -24.20 -15.20 -9.14
CA ALA A 74 -24.12 -14.14 -8.15
C ALA A 74 -24.88 -14.58 -6.88
N ALA A 75 -24.21 -14.50 -5.72
CA ALA A 75 -24.88 -14.61 -4.44
C ALA A 75 -25.79 -13.39 -4.21
N GLY A 76 -26.72 -13.43 -3.26
CA GLY A 76 -27.45 -12.23 -2.87
C GLY A 76 -26.57 -11.33 -2.00
N GLY A 77 -26.50 -10.05 -2.35
CA GLY A 77 -25.89 -8.97 -1.56
C GLY A 77 -26.95 -8.22 -0.74
N LEU A 78 -26.50 -7.45 0.26
CA LEU A 78 -27.35 -6.81 1.29
C LEU A 78 -28.25 -5.69 0.74
#